data_AF-A0A2M7JJY6-F1
#
_entry.id   AF-A0A2M7JJY6-F1
#
_cell.length_a   1.000
_cell.length_b   1.000
_cell.length_c   1.000
_cell.angle_alpha   90.00
_cell.angle_beta   90.00
_cell.angle_gamma   90.00
#
_symmetry.space_group_name_H-M   'P 1'
#
loop_
_entity.id
_entity.type
_entity.pdbx_description
1 polymer ?
#
loop_
_entity_poly.entity_id
_entity_poly.type
_entity_poly.pdbx_seq_one_letter_code
_entity_poly.pdbx_strand_id
1 'polypeptide(L)'
;RNAPGAEIVGREGIHNIWRLRWPDGLEQVGCFTHPALRTPHSVATHLGLEEPRIRGLAMRLPRFAPGQPVSIVSIPGLSKEVQGIWSLWRIAIAAMEWNRRRMMPLFLADNGMVYMPTARHVWDQLLAASTQVRSVLDTEVSHAAFTKLQNAAEEHGKPIYEALVQEHRGAHRT
;
A
#
# COMPACT_ATOMS: atom_id res chain seq x y z
N ARG A 1 -8.63 -17.04 -22.44
CA ARG A 1 -8.50 -17.25 -20.97
C ARG A 1 -8.59 -15.90 -20.30
N ASN A 2 -9.59 -15.64 -19.45
CA ASN A 2 -9.75 -14.35 -18.79
C ASN A 2 -8.71 -14.24 -17.68
N ALA A 3 -7.81 -13.26 -17.77
CA ALA A 3 -6.79 -13.00 -16.75
C ALA A 3 -7.43 -12.33 -15.51
N PRO A 4 -6.92 -12.60 -14.30
CA PRO A 4 -7.34 -11.86 -13.11
C PRO A 4 -7.04 -10.38 -13.30
N GLY A 5 -7.88 -9.52 -12.72
CA GLY A 5 -7.75 -8.08 -12.91
C GLY A 5 -8.79 -7.27 -12.15
N ALA A 6 -8.64 -5.95 -12.24
CA ALA A 6 -9.58 -4.98 -11.68
C ALA A 6 -9.80 -3.86 -12.70
N GLU A 7 -11.05 -3.52 -12.96
CA GLU A 7 -11.40 -2.41 -13.85
C GLU A 7 -12.48 -1.53 -13.22
N ILE A 8 -12.42 -0.22 -13.48
CA ILE A 8 -13.45 0.71 -13.06
C ILE A 8 -14.64 0.58 -14.02
N VAL A 9 -15.82 0.29 -13.49
CA VAL A 9 -17.05 0.10 -14.27
C VAL A 9 -18.09 1.20 -14.06
N GLY A 10 -17.85 2.09 -13.10
CA GLY A 10 -18.72 3.22 -12.82
C GLY A 10 -18.19 4.10 -11.69
N ARG A 11 -18.94 5.15 -11.38
CA ARG A 11 -18.70 6.03 -10.24
C ARG A 11 -20.00 6.35 -9.54
N GLU A 12 -19.95 6.48 -8.22
CA GLU A 12 -21.04 6.96 -7.38
C GLU A 12 -20.51 8.12 -6.53
N GLY A 13 -20.89 9.34 -6.89
CA GLY A 13 -20.26 10.55 -6.35
C GLY A 13 -18.75 10.54 -6.59
N ILE A 14 -17.97 10.61 -5.51
CA ILE A 14 -16.50 10.57 -5.56
C ILE A 14 -15.91 9.15 -5.56
N HIS A 15 -16.76 8.13 -5.48
CA HIS A 15 -16.33 6.75 -5.25
C HIS A 15 -16.31 5.95 -6.57
N ASN A 16 -15.20 5.25 -6.82
CA ASN A 16 -15.09 4.36 -7.98
C ASN A 16 -15.77 3.01 -7.68
N ILE A 17 -16.55 2.52 -8.63
CA ILE A 17 -17.11 1.17 -8.64
C ILE A 17 -16.19 0.29 -9.50
N TRP A 18 -15.74 -0.81 -8.92
CA TRP A 18 -14.77 -1.74 -9.49
C TRP A 18 -15.44 -3.06 -9.84
N ARG A 19 -15.06 -3.64 -10.97
CA ARG A 19 -15.25 -5.07 -11.26
C ARG A 19 -13.93 -5.78 -11.05
N LEU A 20 -13.91 -6.70 -10.09
CA LEU A 20 -12.79 -7.58 -9.79
C LEU A 20 -13.01 -8.92 -10.49
N ARG A 21 -11.97 -9.43 -11.14
CA ARG A 21 -11.88 -10.79 -11.68
C ARG A 21 -10.84 -11.55 -10.88
N TRP A 22 -11.31 -12.52 -10.09
CA TRP A 22 -10.46 -13.33 -9.22
C TRP A 22 -9.77 -14.46 -10.02
N PRO A 23 -8.63 -14.99 -9.52
CA PRO A 23 -7.90 -16.06 -10.21
C PRO A 23 -8.69 -17.36 -10.40
N ASP A 24 -9.68 -17.62 -9.56
CA ASP A 24 -10.60 -18.77 -9.65
C ASP A 24 -11.77 -18.52 -10.62
N GLY A 25 -11.81 -17.37 -11.29
CA GLY A 25 -12.85 -16.99 -12.25
C GLY A 25 -14.06 -16.30 -11.63
N LEU A 26 -14.10 -16.12 -10.29
CA LEU A 26 -15.17 -15.35 -9.66
C LEU A 26 -15.10 -13.88 -10.10
N GLU A 27 -16.24 -13.31 -10.45
CA GLU A 27 -16.37 -11.86 -10.68
C GLU A 27 -17.11 -11.20 -9.51
N GLN A 28 -16.65 -10.02 -9.10
CA GLN A 28 -17.26 -9.26 -8.02
C GLN A 28 -17.29 -7.77 -8.35
N VAL A 29 -18.45 -7.14 -8.19
CA VAL A 29 -18.60 -5.69 -8.39
C VAL A 29 -18.75 -4.99 -7.04
N GLY A 30 -17.97 -3.93 -6.81
CA GLY A 30 -17.99 -3.27 -5.52
C GLY A 30 -17.14 -2.01 -5.41
N CYS A 31 -17.15 -1.41 -4.22
CA CYS A 31 -16.44 -0.17 -3.92
C CYS A 31 -15.58 -0.29 -2.66
N PHE A 32 -14.32 0.16 -2.71
CA PHE A 32 -13.41 0.15 -1.55
C PHE A 32 -13.61 1.33 -0.58
N THR A 33 -14.20 2.42 -1.06
CA THR A 33 -14.19 3.72 -0.37
C THR A 33 -15.55 4.16 0.16
N HIS A 34 -16.63 3.45 -0.19
CA HIS A 34 -17.99 3.80 0.20
C HIS A 34 -18.56 2.76 1.19
N PRO A 35 -18.33 2.89 2.51
CA PRO A 35 -18.76 1.91 3.51
C PRO A 35 -20.29 1.78 3.62
N ALA A 36 -21.06 2.78 3.18
CA ALA A 36 -22.52 2.74 3.19
C ALA A 36 -23.16 1.82 2.12
N LEU A 37 -22.40 1.30 1.14
CA LEU A 37 -22.87 0.30 0.16
C LEU A 37 -22.98 -1.12 0.76
N ARG A 38 -23.28 -1.19 2.06
CA ARG A 38 -23.53 -2.41 2.82
C ARG A 38 -25.01 -2.81 2.82
N THR A 39 -25.88 -2.06 2.14
CA THR A 39 -27.30 -2.34 2.11
C THR A 39 -27.63 -3.44 1.09
N PRO A 40 -28.60 -4.34 1.38
CA PRO A 40 -28.96 -5.45 0.49
C PRO A 40 -29.51 -5.04 -0.89
N HIS A 41 -29.84 -3.75 -1.06
CA HIS A 41 -30.42 -3.20 -2.29
C HIS A 41 -29.40 -2.44 -3.16
N SER A 42 -28.13 -2.39 -2.77
CA SER A 42 -27.07 -1.80 -3.58
C SER A 42 -26.58 -2.77 -4.65
N VAL A 43 -26.41 -2.28 -5.88
CA VAL A 43 -25.86 -3.04 -7.01
C VAL A 43 -24.35 -3.32 -6.83
N ALA A 44 -23.70 -2.65 -5.87
CA ALA A 44 -22.28 -2.78 -5.57
C ALA A 44 -22.05 -3.09 -4.09
N THR A 45 -21.16 -4.03 -3.78
CA THR A 45 -20.79 -4.39 -2.40
C THR A 45 -19.60 -3.58 -1.91
N HIS A 46 -19.56 -3.23 -0.62
CA HIS A 46 -18.35 -2.65 -0.04
C HIS A 46 -17.18 -3.67 0.02
N LEU A 47 -16.10 -3.38 -0.70
CA LEU A 47 -14.87 -4.17 -0.80
C LEU A 47 -13.91 -3.82 0.34
N GLY A 48 -14.24 -4.23 1.56
CA GLY A 48 -13.42 -3.99 2.75
C GLY A 48 -12.58 -5.19 3.17
N LEU A 49 -11.84 -5.04 4.27
CA LEU A 49 -11.14 -6.17 4.92
C LEU A 49 -12.09 -7.23 5.47
N GLU A 50 -13.40 -6.98 5.49
CA GLU A 50 -14.38 -8.01 5.86
C GLU A 50 -14.55 -9.10 4.82
N GLU A 51 -14.27 -8.79 3.55
CA GLU A 51 -14.31 -9.79 2.51
C GLU A 51 -13.09 -10.73 2.63
N PRO A 52 -13.27 -12.05 2.88
CA PRO A 52 -12.16 -12.95 3.18
C PRO A 52 -11.07 -12.98 2.10
N ARG A 53 -11.43 -12.80 0.83
CA ARG A 53 -10.45 -12.75 -0.27
C ARG A 53 -9.56 -11.52 -0.19
N ILE A 54 -10.15 -10.34 0.03
CA ILE A 54 -9.44 -9.08 0.22
C ILE A 54 -8.59 -9.15 1.49
N ARG A 55 -9.16 -9.67 2.58
CA ARG A 55 -8.45 -9.90 3.84
C ARG A 55 -7.22 -10.77 3.62
N GLY A 56 -7.38 -11.90 2.93
CA GLY A 56 -6.31 -12.83 2.60
C GLY A 56 -5.17 -12.16 1.82
N LEU A 57 -5.49 -11.36 0.81
CA LEU A 57 -4.51 -10.56 0.06
C LEU A 57 -3.79 -9.56 0.96
N ALA A 58 -4.54 -8.79 1.77
CA ALA A 58 -3.98 -7.79 2.67
C ALA A 58 -3.13 -8.39 3.81
N MET A 59 -3.33 -9.66 4.15
CA MET A 59 -2.52 -10.39 5.14
C MET A 59 -1.27 -11.01 4.54
N ARG A 60 -1.23 -11.22 3.22
CA ARG A 60 -0.13 -11.85 2.48
C ARG A 60 0.54 -10.89 1.52
N LEU A 61 0.66 -9.61 1.91
CA LEU A 61 1.39 -8.64 1.11
C LEU A 61 2.83 -9.13 0.87
N PRO A 62 3.30 -9.15 -0.39
CA PRO A 62 4.68 -9.50 -0.71
C PRO A 62 5.63 -8.63 0.10
N ARG A 63 6.67 -9.24 0.66
CA ARG A 63 7.75 -8.51 1.33
C ARG A 63 8.89 -8.31 0.34
N PHE A 64 9.46 -7.11 0.35
CA PHE A 64 10.71 -6.86 -0.35
C PHE A 64 11.88 -7.33 0.52
N ALA A 65 12.82 -8.07 -0.07
CA ALA A 65 14.02 -8.56 0.61
C ALA A 65 15.27 -7.85 0.07
N PRO A 66 16.33 -7.68 0.90
CA PRO A 66 17.60 -7.16 0.42
C PRO A 66 18.12 -7.93 -0.81
N GLY A 67 18.59 -7.20 -1.83
CA GLY A 67 19.08 -7.78 -3.08
C GLY A 67 18.00 -8.14 -4.10
N GLN A 68 16.71 -8.04 -3.76
CA GLN A 68 15.68 -8.05 -4.80
C GLN A 68 15.84 -6.82 -5.71
N PRO A 69 15.62 -6.97 -7.02
CA PRO A 69 15.71 -5.86 -7.96
C PRO A 69 14.65 -4.78 -7.67
N VAL A 70 15.08 -3.53 -7.58
CA VAL A 70 14.17 -2.38 -7.46
C VAL A 70 13.82 -1.86 -8.86
N SER A 71 12.53 -1.76 -9.19
CA SER A 71 12.09 -1.24 -10.49
C SER A 71 12.17 0.29 -10.55
N ILE A 72 12.67 0.83 -11.66
CA ILE A 72 12.57 2.25 -11.99
C ILE A 72 11.26 2.43 -12.77
N VAL A 73 10.39 3.29 -12.27
CA VAL A 73 9.07 3.53 -12.86
C VAL A 73 8.84 5.00 -13.17
N SER A 74 8.00 5.26 -14.17
CA SER A 74 7.40 6.56 -14.38
C SER A 74 5.91 6.44 -14.09
N ILE A 75 5.42 7.37 -13.27
CA ILE A 75 4.05 7.37 -12.80
C ILE A 75 3.37 8.61 -13.42
N PRO A 76 2.36 8.42 -14.28
CA PRO A 76 1.56 9.53 -14.79
C PRO A 76 1.00 10.38 -13.65
N GLY A 77 1.05 11.71 -13.80
CA GLY A 77 0.55 12.65 -12.77
C GLY A 77 1.56 13.06 -11.70
N LEU A 78 2.78 12.49 -11.68
CA LEU A 78 3.88 13.02 -10.88
C LEU A 78 4.72 14.02 -11.67
N SER A 79 5.14 15.11 -11.01
CA SER A 79 6.11 16.06 -11.58
C SER A 79 7.45 15.36 -11.87
N LYS A 80 8.15 15.82 -12.92
CA LYS A 80 9.50 15.34 -13.25
C LYS A 80 10.52 15.64 -12.15
N GLU A 81 10.22 16.57 -11.26
CA GLU A 81 11.06 16.94 -10.12
C GLU A 81 11.01 15.90 -8.98
N VAL A 82 10.01 15.01 -8.98
CA VAL A 82 9.91 13.92 -7.99
C VAL A 82 10.87 12.81 -8.41
N GLN A 83 12.14 12.94 -8.00
CA GLN A 83 13.21 11.98 -8.23
C GLN A 83 13.68 11.39 -6.90
N GLY A 84 13.66 10.07 -6.80
CA GLY A 84 14.00 9.35 -5.57
C GLY A 84 13.39 7.96 -5.52
N ILE A 85 13.53 7.33 -4.36
CA ILE A 85 13.08 5.98 -4.11
C ILE A 85 11.89 6.00 -3.16
N TRP A 86 10.77 5.44 -3.62
CA TRP A 86 9.58 5.23 -2.82
C TRP A 86 9.54 3.82 -2.25
N SER A 87 9.10 3.68 -1.01
CA SER A 87 8.91 2.39 -0.36
C SER A 87 7.71 2.40 0.59
N LEU A 88 7.19 1.21 0.88
CA LEU A 88 6.08 1.02 1.80
C LEU A 88 6.47 0.09 2.95
N TRP A 89 6.40 0.62 4.17
CA TRP A 89 6.81 -0.11 5.38
C TRP A 89 5.61 -0.46 6.24
N ARG A 90 5.66 -1.65 6.85
CA ARG A 90 4.68 -2.07 7.85
C ARG A 90 5.32 -2.02 9.23
N ILE A 91 4.80 -1.16 10.08
CA ILE A 91 5.17 -1.07 11.50
C ILE A 91 4.08 -1.81 12.29
N ALA A 92 4.47 -2.81 13.07
CA ALA A 92 3.51 -3.66 13.77
C ALA A 92 4.07 -4.15 15.10
N ILE A 93 3.15 -4.42 16.03
CA ILE A 93 3.41 -5.18 17.26
C ILE A 93 2.61 -6.47 17.14
N ALA A 94 3.27 -7.60 17.35
CA ALA A 94 2.64 -8.91 17.39
C ALA A 94 2.58 -9.38 18.86
N ALA A 95 1.39 -9.33 19.45
CA ALA A 95 1.07 -9.98 20.72
C ALA A 95 -0.11 -10.95 20.52
N MET A 96 -0.25 -11.97 21.39
CA MET A 96 -1.18 -13.10 21.21
C MET A 96 -2.64 -12.67 20.90
N GLU A 97 -3.08 -11.51 21.39
CA GLU A 97 -4.44 -10.97 21.17
C GLU A 97 -4.45 -9.59 20.49
N TRP A 98 -3.28 -9.04 20.14
CA TRP A 98 -3.16 -7.68 19.60
C TRP A 98 -2.31 -7.65 18.33
N ASN A 99 -2.99 -7.51 17.18
CA ASN A 99 -2.36 -7.36 15.87
C ASN A 99 -2.62 -5.94 15.34
N ARG A 100 -2.00 -4.93 15.97
CA ARG A 100 -2.01 -3.56 15.42
C ARG A 100 -0.85 -3.37 14.47
N ARG A 101 -1.20 -2.92 13.27
CA ARG A 101 -0.27 -2.54 12.21
C ARG A 101 -0.59 -1.15 11.70
N ARG A 102 0.44 -0.43 11.29
CA ARG A 102 0.38 0.83 10.55
C ARG A 102 1.23 0.68 9.30
N MET A 103 0.73 1.19 8.19
CA MET A 103 1.49 1.28 6.96
C MET A 103 2.06 2.69 6.85
N MET A 104 3.36 2.78 6.56
CA MET A 104 4.08 4.03 6.44
C MET A 104 4.71 4.11 5.05
N PRO A 105 4.20 4.98 4.16
CA PRO A 105 4.93 5.30 2.93
C PRO A 105 6.16 6.14 3.29
N LEU A 106 7.24 5.90 2.57
CA LEU A 106 8.49 6.63 2.72
C LEU A 106 9.00 6.99 1.32
N PHE A 107 9.43 8.24 1.15
CA PHE A 107 10.07 8.71 -0.07
C PHE A 107 11.41 9.34 0.30
N LEU A 108 12.48 8.72 -0.19
CA LEU A 108 13.85 9.19 -0.05
C LEU A 108 14.26 9.82 -1.38
N ALA A 109 14.38 11.15 -1.40
CA ALA A 109 14.81 11.88 -2.59
C ALA A 109 16.31 11.69 -2.87
N ASP A 110 16.73 11.94 -4.10
CA ASP A 110 18.13 11.80 -4.53
C ASP A 110 19.09 12.73 -3.77
N ASN A 111 18.58 13.83 -3.23
CA ASN A 111 19.32 14.74 -2.35
C ASN A 111 19.53 14.18 -0.92
N GLY A 112 19.05 12.97 -0.63
CA GLY A 112 19.18 12.29 0.65
C GLY A 112 18.09 12.64 1.68
N MET A 113 17.16 13.54 1.34
CA MET A 113 16.10 13.96 2.26
C MET A 113 14.86 13.07 2.17
N VAL A 114 14.18 12.88 3.30
CA VAL A 114 12.91 12.18 3.36
C VAL A 114 11.74 13.16 3.26
N TYR A 115 10.81 12.90 2.35
CA TYR A 115 9.61 13.73 2.17
C TYR A 115 8.32 12.91 2.32
N MET A 116 7.75 12.91 3.54
CA MET A 116 6.51 12.19 3.84
C MET A 116 5.30 12.63 3.00
N PRO A 117 5.07 13.93 2.72
CA PRO A 117 3.97 14.35 1.85
C PRO A 117 4.10 13.79 0.43
N THR A 118 5.31 13.81 -0.13
CA THR A 118 5.63 13.21 -1.43
C THR A 118 5.37 11.71 -1.41
N ALA A 119 5.75 11.02 -0.33
CA ALA A 119 5.50 9.59 -0.19
C ALA A 119 4.01 9.23 -0.25
N ARG A 120 3.14 10.03 0.40
CA ARG A 120 1.69 9.87 0.32
C ARG A 120 1.18 10.14 -1.09
N HIS A 121 1.64 11.23 -1.70
CA HIS A 121 1.22 11.60 -3.04
C HIS A 121 1.57 10.51 -4.07
N VAL A 122 2.77 9.94 -4.00
CA VAL A 122 3.18 8.80 -4.83
C VAL A 122 2.27 7.60 -4.61
N TRP A 123 1.92 7.26 -3.36
CA TRP A 123 0.95 6.19 -3.09
C TRP A 123 -0.38 6.45 -3.80
N ASP A 124 -0.95 7.64 -3.64
CA ASP A 124 -2.23 7.98 -4.24
C ASP A 124 -2.20 7.83 -5.77
N GLN A 125 -1.10 8.22 -6.41
CA GLN A 125 -0.94 8.04 -7.86
C GLN A 125 -0.75 6.57 -8.28
N LEU A 126 -0.04 5.77 -7.49
CA LEU A 126 0.09 4.32 -7.72
C LEU A 126 -1.26 3.60 -7.71
N LEU A 127 -2.26 4.13 -6.97
CA LEU A 127 -3.62 3.58 -6.95
C LEU A 127 -4.49 4.08 -8.11
N ALA A 128 -4.13 5.21 -8.72
CA ALA A 128 -4.95 5.89 -9.73
C ALA A 128 -4.48 5.62 -11.18
N ALA A 129 -3.19 5.37 -11.39
CA ALA A 129 -2.59 5.29 -12.72
C ALA A 129 -1.82 3.99 -12.94
N SER A 130 -1.81 3.53 -14.20
CA SER A 130 -0.92 2.45 -14.62
C SER A 130 0.51 2.95 -14.68
N THR A 131 1.38 2.35 -13.87
CA THR A 131 2.81 2.70 -13.82
C THR A 131 3.55 2.10 -15.01
N GLN A 132 4.50 2.86 -15.54
CA GLN A 132 5.37 2.40 -16.63
C GLN A 132 6.72 2.00 -16.06
N VAL A 133 7.03 0.70 -16.07
CA VAL A 133 8.36 0.20 -15.72
C VAL A 133 9.32 0.56 -16.85
N ARG A 134 10.36 1.33 -16.52
CA ARG A 134 11.37 1.77 -17.48
C ARG A 134 12.57 0.84 -17.51
N SER A 135 13.01 0.44 -16.33
CA SER A 135 14.17 -0.43 -16.14
C SER A 135 14.15 -0.97 -14.71
N VAL A 136 15.18 -1.72 -14.38
CA VAL A 136 15.39 -2.31 -13.07
C VAL A 136 16.79 -1.94 -12.62
N LEU A 137 16.95 -1.55 -11.35
CA LEU A 137 18.25 -1.29 -10.75
C LEU A 137 19.05 -2.58 -10.63
N ASP A 138 20.36 -2.47 -10.82
CA ASP A 138 21.28 -3.57 -10.58
C ASP A 138 21.19 -4.06 -9.12
N THR A 139 21.56 -5.32 -8.88
CA THR A 139 21.43 -5.96 -7.57
C THR A 139 22.17 -5.21 -6.46
N GLU A 140 23.40 -4.76 -6.71
CA GLU A 140 24.21 -4.03 -5.73
C GLU A 140 23.59 -2.66 -5.40
N VAL A 141 23.13 -1.93 -6.42
CA VAL A 141 22.45 -0.63 -6.24
C VAL A 141 21.12 -0.82 -5.51
N SER A 142 20.36 -1.87 -5.85
CA SER A 142 19.12 -2.25 -5.17
C SER A 142 19.36 -2.56 -3.69
N HIS A 143 20.45 -3.25 -3.37
CA HIS A 143 20.82 -3.55 -1.99
C HIS A 143 21.17 -2.27 -1.22
N ALA A 144 22.00 -1.39 -1.80
CA ALA A 144 22.35 -0.12 -1.18
C ALA A 144 21.13 0.79 -0.96
N ALA A 145 20.21 0.83 -1.93
CA ALA A 145 18.94 1.53 -1.82
C ALA A 145 18.08 0.98 -0.67
N PHE A 146 17.98 -0.36 -0.56
CA PHE A 146 17.26 -1.01 0.53
C PHE A 146 17.82 -0.59 1.89
N THR A 147 19.14 -0.65 2.08
CA THR A 147 19.78 -0.26 3.35
C THR A 147 19.50 1.21 3.70
N LYS A 148 19.60 2.13 2.74
CA LYS A 148 19.28 3.55 2.97
C LYS A 148 17.82 3.74 3.39
N LEU A 149 16.89 3.10 2.68
CA LEU A 149 15.47 3.17 2.98
C LEU A 149 15.14 2.53 4.33
N GLN A 150 15.80 1.43 4.69
CA GLN A 150 15.61 0.78 5.98
C GLN A 150 16.01 1.72 7.13
N ASN A 151 17.19 2.33 7.06
CA ASN A 151 17.64 3.28 8.09
C ASN A 151 16.65 4.44 8.26
N ALA A 152 16.22 5.04 7.14
CA ALA A 152 15.22 6.10 7.15
C ALA A 152 13.85 5.62 7.68
N ALA A 153 13.45 4.39 7.36
CA ALA A 153 12.21 3.81 7.85
C ALA A 153 12.25 3.52 9.36
N GLU A 154 13.38 3.10 9.90
CA GLU A 154 13.57 2.90 11.34
C GLU A 154 13.51 4.24 12.09
N GLU A 155 14.18 5.27 11.57
CA GLU A 155 14.16 6.62 12.13
C GLU A 155 12.74 7.21 12.15
N HIS A 156 12.09 7.27 10.98
CA HIS A 156 10.76 7.86 10.86
C HIS A 156 9.64 6.96 11.38
N GLY A 157 9.88 5.66 11.49
CA GLY A 157 8.94 4.69 12.03
C GLY A 157 8.92 4.63 13.55
N LYS A 158 9.98 5.07 14.22
CA LYS A 158 10.10 5.04 15.68
C LYS A 158 8.90 5.70 16.40
N PRO A 159 8.45 6.93 16.06
CA PRO A 159 7.30 7.54 16.72
C PRO A 159 6.00 6.74 16.54
N ILE A 160 5.82 6.13 15.36
CA ILE A 160 4.64 5.29 15.06
C ILE A 160 4.68 4.02 15.90
N TYR A 161 5.86 3.39 16.01
CA TYR A 161 6.06 2.23 16.86
C TYR A 161 5.78 2.56 18.34
N GLU A 162 6.32 3.66 18.85
CA GLU A 162 6.10 4.11 20.22
C GLU A 162 4.61 4.35 20.50
N ALA A 163 3.88 4.99 19.57
CA ALA A 163 2.44 5.15 19.68
C ALA A 163 1.71 3.80 19.76
N LEU A 164 2.08 2.83 18.92
CA LEU A 164 1.51 1.48 18.97
C LEU A 164 1.79 0.78 20.31
N VAL A 165 2.98 0.96 20.89
CA VAL A 165 3.35 0.40 22.20
C VAL A 165 2.48 1.03 23.30
N GLN A 166 2.26 2.34 23.27
CA GLN A 166 1.40 3.00 24.25
C GLN A 166 -0.05 2.55 24.15
N GLU A 167 -0.60 2.44 22.93
CA GLU A 167 -1.95 1.89 22.70
C GLU A 167 -2.09 0.47 23.29
N HIS A 168 -1.09 -0.39 23.07
CA HIS A 168 -1.07 -1.76 23.61
C HIS A 168 -0.99 -1.78 25.15
N ARG A 169 -0.13 -0.94 25.75
CA ARG A 169 -0.01 -0.84 27.21
C ARG A 169 -1.27 -0.32 27.88
N GLY A 170 -1.98 0.60 27.23
CA GLY A 170 -3.27 1.12 27.71
C GLY A 170 -4.37 0.06 27.66
N ALA A 171 -4.41 -0.74 26.59
CA ALA A 171 -5.40 -1.81 26.43
C ALA A 171 -5.30 -2.92 27.50
N HIS A 172 -4.09 -3.23 27.99
CA HIS A 172 -3.88 -4.22 29.07
C HIS A 172 -4.16 -3.69 30.49
N ARG A 173 -4.54 -2.42 30.67
CA ARG A 173 -4.83 -1.82 31.98
C ARG A 173 -6.33 -1.61 32.26
N THR A 174 -7.21 -2.04 31.34
CA THR A 174 -8.67 -1.91 31.45
C THR A 174 -9.30 -3.29 31.47
#